data_AF-A0A6C0DHJ0-F1
#
_entry.id   AF-A0A6C0DHJ0-F1
#
_cell.length_a   1.000
_cell.length_b   1.000
_cell.length_c   1.000
_cell.angle_alpha   90.00
_cell.angle_beta   90.00
_cell.angle_gamma   90.00
#
_symmetry.space_group_name_H-M   'P 1'
#
loop_
_entity.id
_entity.type
_entity.pdbx_description
1 polymer ?
#
loop_
_entity_poly.entity_id
_entity_poly.type
_entity_poly.pdbx_seq_one_letter_code
_entity_poly.pdbx_strand_id
1 'polypeptide(L)'
;MFYKGIIFDLDNTIYSYDICHNNALDAVILFLQNNYGINKTYCEIKDLYENISKKLKFELKSTASSHNKSIYFKQLSELLKLHYSNTQILNDLYWKVFFDHMVCFEGVQDFIAWNKNLGVKIGILTDYETEYQIQKLEKLGIIDYVDVLVTSEEVGIEKPSCQMFQTILKKMKLSPDDVIMIGDDFNKDINGALNMNVLPYWFTTTNSIVTSNSDTKYIEFNSFRVLYNEFNDIQNGLNKLKQISKYCGERFDLVQAGGGNTSVKHQNLMFIKASGYNLANIDENNGYVTIDNTILLEDIKNNNVKEVTEYNFIGNKRGSIETFMHSILKKYTLHLHPIQINRILVTKEAKTIINEIYPDSLVIDYFSPGIKVCNEIKEKYNDEKIIFLINHGIIITCDNYDEIYNLLEEVLEKFESYQHLDFSKYKHTNKISAVVNDVFTPLKNSNGTPFDSSSKLPVTNSNDAPRERPILNLRGYKTNNVSYLCEDTTIKYYLNNKLELFKESITFPDFLIYCGLETLFDLSYMEEYKNKYNEPPKIIIEDGNIYINGISLSKCKEIEEVLKSNLIILDTDLNKNFLSLEEICFLNNWDAEKYRKML
;
A
#
# COMPACT_ATOMS: atom_id res chain seq x y z
N MET A 1 -3.11 -3.85 -5.74
CA MET A 1 -2.75 -2.57 -6.38
C MET A 1 -2.69 -1.46 -5.36
N PHE A 2 -1.88 -0.42 -5.62
CA PHE A 2 -1.80 0.77 -4.75
C PHE A 2 -3.01 1.71 -4.88
N TYR A 3 -3.96 1.39 -5.76
CA TYR A 3 -5.28 1.98 -5.86
C TYR A 3 -6.32 0.86 -6.08
N LYS A 4 -7.59 1.17 -5.82
CA LYS A 4 -8.74 0.26 -5.97
C LYS A 4 -9.72 0.73 -7.04
N GLY A 5 -9.62 1.99 -7.47
CA GLY A 5 -10.46 2.54 -8.53
C GLY A 5 -9.69 3.50 -9.44
N ILE A 6 -10.15 3.61 -10.67
CA ILE A 6 -9.70 4.62 -11.64
C ILE A 6 -10.92 5.38 -12.11
N ILE A 7 -10.83 6.71 -12.11
CA ILE A 7 -11.78 7.59 -12.78
C ILE A 7 -11.11 8.08 -14.06
N PHE A 8 -11.81 7.95 -15.19
CA PHE A 8 -11.38 8.51 -16.46
C PHE A 8 -12.28 9.69 -16.84
N ASP A 9 -11.67 10.76 -17.32
CA ASP A 9 -12.32 11.59 -18.33
C ASP A 9 -12.48 10.81 -19.65
N LEU A 10 -13.41 11.24 -20.51
CA LEU A 10 -13.69 10.56 -21.78
C LEU A 10 -13.11 11.30 -22.99
N ASP A 11 -13.47 12.58 -23.16
CA ASP A 11 -13.23 13.33 -24.40
C ASP A 11 -11.78 13.85 -24.40
N ASN A 12 -11.00 13.54 -25.44
CA ASN A 12 -9.54 13.81 -25.49
C ASN A 12 -8.67 13.03 -24.49
N THR A 13 -9.27 12.20 -23.62
CA THR A 13 -8.56 11.27 -22.74
C THR A 13 -8.57 9.83 -23.26
N ILE A 14 -9.73 9.30 -23.65
CA ILE A 14 -9.87 7.92 -24.13
C ILE A 14 -9.77 7.85 -25.67
N TYR A 15 -10.20 8.91 -26.35
CA TYR A 15 -10.18 9.07 -27.80
C TYR A 15 -10.01 10.56 -28.13
N SER A 16 -9.68 10.89 -29.38
CA SER A 16 -9.60 12.30 -29.80
C SER A 16 -10.98 12.84 -30.13
N TYR A 17 -11.53 13.66 -29.22
CA TYR A 17 -12.74 14.45 -29.49
C TYR A 17 -12.48 15.40 -30.66
N ASP A 18 -11.32 16.05 -30.71
CA ASP A 18 -11.01 17.06 -31.73
C ASP A 18 -11.01 16.49 -33.16
N ILE A 19 -10.42 15.29 -33.36
CA ILE A 19 -10.46 14.62 -34.67
C ILE A 19 -11.91 14.29 -35.05
N CYS A 20 -12.69 13.71 -34.14
CA CYS A 20 -14.08 13.35 -34.41
C CYS A 20 -14.94 14.59 -34.69
N HIS A 21 -14.76 15.65 -33.89
CA HIS A 21 -15.49 16.91 -33.99
C HIS A 21 -15.23 17.61 -35.32
N ASN A 22 -13.96 17.72 -35.71
CA ASN A 22 -13.58 18.41 -36.95
C ASN A 22 -14.10 17.66 -38.18
N ASN A 23 -13.93 16.34 -38.26
CA ASN A 23 -14.47 15.55 -39.38
C ASN A 23 -16.00 15.64 -39.47
N ALA A 24 -16.69 15.58 -38.32
CA ALA A 24 -18.14 15.70 -38.28
C ALA A 24 -18.64 17.08 -38.69
N LEU A 25 -17.97 18.15 -38.24
CA LEU A 25 -18.31 19.53 -38.62
C LEU A 25 -18.05 19.76 -40.12
N ASP A 26 -16.95 19.23 -40.66
CA ASP A 26 -16.62 19.31 -42.08
C ASP A 26 -17.70 18.66 -42.94
N ALA A 27 -18.16 17.47 -42.56
CA ALA A 27 -19.24 16.78 -43.25
C ALA A 27 -20.54 17.58 -43.25
N VAL A 28 -20.89 18.21 -42.12
CA VAL A 28 -22.08 19.08 -42.02
C VAL A 28 -21.94 20.32 -42.91
N ILE A 29 -20.79 21.00 -42.90
CA ILE A 29 -20.55 22.20 -43.71
C ILE A 29 -20.63 21.86 -45.21
N LEU A 30 -19.99 20.77 -45.64
CA LEU A 30 -20.04 20.32 -47.03
C LEU A 30 -21.46 19.92 -47.45
N PHE A 31 -22.21 19.25 -46.57
CA PHE A 31 -23.62 18.92 -46.82
C PHE A 31 -24.48 20.18 -47.00
N LEU A 32 -24.27 21.20 -46.17
CA LEU A 32 -24.93 22.49 -46.26
C LEU A 32 -24.65 23.18 -47.60
N GLN A 33 -23.39 23.25 -48.02
CA GLN A 33 -22.99 23.88 -49.28
C GLN A 33 -23.59 23.17 -50.50
N ASN A 34 -23.58 21.84 -50.51
CA ASN A 34 -24.02 21.05 -51.67
C ASN A 34 -25.55 20.97 -51.83
N ASN A 35 -26.31 21.00 -50.75
CA ASN A 35 -27.76 20.70 -50.80
C ASN A 35 -28.67 21.93 -50.63
N TYR A 36 -28.15 23.04 -50.11
CA TYR A 36 -28.98 24.20 -49.77
C TYR A 36 -28.59 25.50 -50.49
N GLY A 37 -27.68 25.44 -51.47
CA GLY A 37 -27.33 26.60 -52.31
C GLY A 37 -26.83 27.80 -51.51
N ILE A 38 -26.19 27.56 -50.37
CA ILE A 38 -25.75 28.60 -49.44
C ILE A 38 -24.60 29.38 -50.07
N ASN A 39 -24.80 30.69 -50.27
CA ASN A 39 -23.76 31.60 -50.77
C ASN A 39 -22.81 32.03 -49.64
N LYS A 40 -22.17 31.05 -48.98
CA LYS A 40 -21.14 31.22 -47.97
C LYS A 40 -20.03 30.20 -48.17
N THR A 41 -18.80 30.64 -47.97
CA THR A 41 -17.61 29.80 -47.98
C THR A 41 -17.59 28.86 -46.78
N TYR A 42 -16.78 27.81 -46.86
CA TYR A 42 -16.59 26.86 -45.76
C TYR A 42 -16.18 27.59 -44.46
N CYS A 43 -15.21 28.52 -44.55
CA CYS A 43 -14.71 29.27 -43.40
C CYS A 43 -15.81 30.13 -42.77
N GLU A 44 -16.63 30.81 -43.57
CA GLU A 44 -17.74 31.60 -43.03
C GLU A 44 -18.76 30.76 -42.27
N ILE A 45 -19.09 29.55 -42.74
CA ILE A 45 -20.04 28.67 -42.04
C ILE A 45 -19.41 28.14 -40.75
N LYS A 46 -18.13 27.77 -40.80
CA LYS A 46 -17.37 27.33 -39.61
C LYS A 46 -17.33 28.43 -38.54
N ASP A 47 -17.01 29.66 -38.93
CA ASP A 47 -16.96 30.82 -38.03
C ASP A 47 -18.34 31.08 -37.39
N LEU A 48 -19.43 30.96 -38.15
CA LEU A 48 -20.79 31.08 -37.60
C LEU A 48 -21.05 30.03 -36.52
N TYR A 49 -20.71 28.77 -36.78
CA TYR A 49 -20.88 27.67 -35.82
C TYR A 49 -20.04 27.89 -34.56
N GLU A 50 -18.77 28.27 -34.70
CA GLU A 50 -17.88 28.52 -33.58
C GLU A 50 -18.36 29.69 -32.70
N ASN A 51 -18.87 30.76 -33.33
CA ASN A 51 -19.44 31.89 -32.61
C ASN A 51 -20.71 31.51 -31.82
N ILE A 52 -21.58 30.67 -32.40
CA ILE A 52 -22.76 30.11 -31.70
C ILE A 52 -22.32 29.31 -30.48
N SER A 53 -21.36 28.39 -30.66
CA SER A 53 -20.84 27.54 -29.59
C SER A 53 -20.23 28.37 -28.45
N LYS A 54 -19.40 29.37 -28.77
CA LYS A 54 -18.79 30.28 -27.77
C LYS A 54 -19.85 31.07 -27.01
N LYS A 55 -20.85 31.61 -27.71
CA LYS A 55 -21.95 32.37 -27.10
C LYS A 55 -22.76 31.52 -26.13
N LEU A 56 -23.17 30.32 -26.54
CA LEU A 56 -23.99 29.43 -25.71
C LEU A 56 -23.26 28.96 -24.46
N LYS A 57 -21.97 28.60 -24.59
CA LYS A 57 -21.13 28.25 -23.43
C LYS A 57 -21.05 29.39 -22.40
N PHE A 58 -20.95 30.64 -22.87
CA PHE A 58 -20.92 31.81 -22.00
C PHE A 58 -22.28 32.08 -21.33
N GLU A 59 -23.37 32.07 -22.09
CA GLU A 59 -24.72 32.39 -21.60
C GLU A 59 -25.27 31.34 -20.62
N LEU A 60 -24.98 30.06 -20.87
CA LEU A 60 -25.48 28.92 -20.09
C LEU A 60 -24.53 28.47 -18.98
N LYS A 61 -23.43 29.21 -18.73
CA LYS A 61 -22.49 29.06 -17.61
C LYS A 61 -22.01 27.61 -17.35
N SER A 62 -21.61 26.89 -18.41
CA SER A 62 -21.05 25.53 -18.31
C SER A 62 -22.02 24.51 -17.66
N THR A 63 -23.20 24.39 -18.26
CA THR A 63 -24.17 23.31 -17.99
C THR A 63 -24.16 22.32 -19.16
N ALA A 64 -24.65 21.09 -18.96
CA ALA A 64 -24.76 20.09 -20.04
C ALA A 64 -25.48 20.64 -21.29
N SER A 65 -26.56 21.41 -21.10
CA SER A 65 -27.30 22.08 -22.18
C SER A 65 -26.45 23.04 -23.01
N SER A 66 -25.38 23.60 -22.43
CA SER A 66 -24.46 24.50 -23.13
C SER A 66 -23.65 23.80 -24.22
N HIS A 67 -23.62 22.46 -24.21
CA HIS A 67 -22.88 21.65 -25.16
C HIS A 67 -23.78 20.93 -26.19
N ASN A 68 -25.11 21.08 -26.12
CA ASN A 68 -26.09 20.39 -26.96
C ASN A 68 -25.99 20.81 -28.45
N LYS A 69 -25.65 19.85 -29.33
CA LYS A 69 -25.46 20.10 -30.76
C LYS A 69 -26.75 20.46 -31.50
N SER A 70 -27.90 19.94 -31.07
CA SER A 70 -29.19 20.30 -31.67
C SER A 70 -29.48 21.79 -31.51
N ILE A 71 -29.12 22.39 -30.36
CA ILE A 71 -29.24 23.85 -30.16
C ILE A 71 -28.33 24.61 -31.13
N TYR A 72 -27.11 24.11 -31.34
CA TYR A 72 -26.13 24.75 -32.22
C TYR A 72 -26.61 24.74 -33.67
N PHE A 73 -27.05 23.58 -34.17
CA PHE A 73 -27.56 23.43 -35.53
C PHE A 73 -28.90 24.14 -35.73
N LYS A 74 -29.72 24.28 -34.68
CA LYS A 74 -30.92 25.12 -34.70
C LYS A 74 -30.57 26.58 -34.94
N GLN A 75 -29.65 27.15 -34.15
CA GLN A 75 -29.22 28.55 -34.33
C GLN A 75 -28.49 28.76 -35.66
N LEU A 76 -27.69 27.78 -36.10
CA LEU A 76 -27.03 27.84 -37.40
C LEU A 76 -28.06 27.87 -38.54
N SER A 77 -29.10 27.04 -38.45
CA SER A 77 -30.22 27.03 -39.42
C SER A 77 -30.93 28.39 -39.46
N GLU A 78 -31.10 29.07 -38.32
CA GLU A 78 -31.70 30.42 -38.25
C GLU A 78 -30.86 31.46 -38.98
N LEU A 79 -29.55 31.49 -38.72
CA LEU A 79 -28.63 32.43 -39.37
C LEU A 79 -28.52 32.19 -40.88
N LEU A 80 -28.64 30.93 -41.30
CA LEU A 80 -28.62 30.53 -42.71
C LEU A 80 -29.99 30.58 -43.39
N LYS A 81 -31.06 30.97 -42.67
CA LYS A 81 -32.45 31.02 -43.15
C LYS A 81 -32.96 29.69 -43.72
N LEU A 82 -32.56 28.58 -43.10
CA LEU A 82 -33.00 27.24 -43.45
C LEU A 82 -34.26 26.86 -42.67
N HIS A 83 -35.05 25.92 -43.20
CA HIS A 83 -36.20 25.39 -42.49
C HIS A 83 -35.75 24.54 -41.28
N TYR A 84 -36.40 24.71 -40.13
CA TYR A 84 -36.02 24.05 -38.88
C TYR A 84 -36.03 22.52 -38.92
N SER A 85 -36.79 21.90 -39.84
CA SER A 85 -36.75 20.44 -40.05
C SER A 85 -35.36 19.92 -40.42
N ASN A 86 -34.48 20.79 -40.93
CA ASN A 86 -33.12 20.42 -41.30
C ASN A 86 -32.21 20.27 -40.08
N THR A 87 -32.56 20.86 -38.93
CA THR A 87 -31.74 20.77 -37.70
C THR A 87 -31.48 19.32 -37.29
N GLN A 88 -32.50 18.46 -37.35
CA GLN A 88 -32.34 17.05 -37.02
C GLN A 88 -31.40 16.35 -38.00
N ILE A 89 -31.55 16.61 -39.30
CA ILE A 89 -30.70 16.03 -40.35
C ILE A 89 -29.23 16.42 -40.15
N LEU A 90 -28.95 17.67 -39.79
CA LEU A 90 -27.59 18.15 -39.51
C LEU A 90 -27.03 17.50 -38.24
N ASN A 91 -27.84 17.37 -37.19
CA ASN A 91 -27.44 16.71 -35.95
C ASN A 91 -27.13 15.23 -36.17
N ASP A 92 -27.99 14.52 -36.90
CA ASP A 92 -27.81 13.10 -37.20
C ASP A 92 -26.57 12.86 -38.08
N LEU A 93 -26.35 13.70 -39.09
CA LEU A 93 -25.15 13.64 -39.93
C LEU A 93 -23.88 13.90 -39.10
N TYR A 94 -23.92 14.90 -38.22
CA TYR A 94 -22.81 15.21 -37.32
C TYR A 94 -22.45 13.98 -36.48
N TRP A 95 -23.41 13.44 -35.73
CA TRP A 95 -23.15 12.32 -34.83
C TRP A 95 -22.77 11.05 -35.57
N LYS A 96 -23.36 10.78 -36.73
CA LYS A 96 -22.95 9.65 -37.57
C LYS A 96 -21.47 9.73 -37.91
N VAL A 97 -21.02 10.84 -38.49
CA VAL A 97 -19.61 11.01 -38.90
C VAL A 97 -18.69 11.06 -37.68
N PHE A 98 -19.15 11.64 -36.57
CA PHE A 98 -18.43 11.68 -35.30
C PHE A 98 -18.13 10.26 -34.79
N PHE A 99 -19.14 9.40 -34.73
CA PHE A 99 -18.99 8.00 -34.31
C PHE A 99 -18.21 7.15 -35.33
N ASP A 100 -18.27 7.46 -36.62
CA ASP A 100 -17.50 6.74 -37.65
C ASP A 100 -15.98 6.94 -37.49
N HIS A 101 -15.55 8.10 -36.99
CA HIS A 101 -14.13 8.41 -36.77
C HIS A 101 -13.65 8.13 -35.33
N MET A 102 -14.54 7.64 -34.46
CA MET A 102 -14.25 7.41 -33.06
C MET A 102 -13.44 6.13 -32.86
N VAL A 103 -12.20 6.29 -32.40
CA VAL A 103 -11.26 5.20 -32.11
C VAL A 103 -10.49 5.54 -30.82
N CYS A 104 -10.32 4.56 -29.93
CA CYS A 104 -9.50 4.72 -28.73
C CYS A 104 -8.05 5.11 -29.07
N PHE A 105 -7.40 5.86 -28.19
CA PHE A 105 -5.94 5.96 -28.24
C PHE A 105 -5.28 4.59 -28.01
N GLU A 106 -4.07 4.41 -28.55
CA GLU A 106 -3.31 3.17 -28.43
C GLU A 106 -3.12 2.79 -26.95
N GLY A 107 -3.47 1.54 -26.60
CA GLY A 107 -3.29 0.98 -25.27
C GLY A 107 -4.42 1.27 -24.27
N VAL A 108 -5.41 2.12 -24.59
CA VAL A 108 -6.51 2.43 -23.65
C VAL A 108 -7.33 1.20 -23.30
N GLN A 109 -7.76 0.44 -24.33
CA GLN A 109 -8.58 -0.77 -24.11
C GLN A 109 -7.82 -1.81 -23.29
N ASP A 110 -6.54 -2.04 -23.60
CA ASP A 110 -5.68 -2.98 -22.88
C ASP A 110 -5.50 -2.55 -21.41
N PHE A 111 -5.27 -1.25 -21.18
CA PHE A 111 -5.11 -0.69 -19.84
C PHE A 111 -6.39 -0.83 -19.00
N ILE A 112 -7.55 -0.53 -19.56
CA ILE A 112 -8.84 -0.68 -18.87
C ILE A 112 -9.13 -2.16 -18.57
N ALA A 113 -8.96 -3.04 -19.57
CA ALA A 113 -9.22 -4.47 -19.42
C ALA A 113 -8.29 -5.11 -18.37
N TRP A 114 -7.00 -4.77 -18.39
CA TRP A 114 -6.04 -5.26 -17.40
C TRP A 114 -6.39 -4.82 -15.97
N ASN A 115 -6.72 -3.55 -15.77
CA ASN A 115 -7.17 -3.05 -14.48
C ASN A 115 -8.44 -3.77 -14.00
N LYS A 116 -9.41 -3.98 -14.90
CA LYS A 116 -10.63 -4.71 -14.57
C LYS A 116 -10.33 -6.15 -14.10
N ASN A 117 -9.41 -6.84 -14.78
CA ASN A 117 -9.00 -8.20 -14.42
C ASN A 117 -8.33 -8.29 -13.04
N LEU A 118 -7.73 -7.18 -12.57
CA LEU A 118 -7.17 -7.06 -11.21
C LEU A 118 -8.23 -6.69 -10.16
N GLY A 119 -9.50 -6.54 -10.54
CA GLY A 119 -10.60 -6.17 -9.65
C GLY A 119 -10.69 -4.68 -9.34
N VAL A 120 -9.99 -3.83 -10.11
CA VAL A 120 -10.09 -2.37 -10.00
C VAL A 120 -11.44 -1.91 -10.54
N LYS A 121 -12.08 -0.99 -9.82
CA LYS A 121 -13.32 -0.34 -10.29
C LYS A 121 -13.03 0.74 -11.31
N ILE A 122 -13.76 0.73 -12.43
CA ILE A 122 -13.62 1.70 -13.51
C ILE A 122 -14.79 2.69 -13.48
N GLY A 123 -14.48 3.96 -13.27
CA GLY A 123 -15.42 5.07 -13.31
C GLY A 123 -15.18 5.99 -14.49
N ILE A 124 -16.24 6.53 -15.09
CA ILE A 124 -16.19 7.60 -16.10
C ILE A 124 -16.80 8.87 -15.49
N LEU A 125 -16.06 9.97 -15.54
CA LEU A 125 -16.49 11.29 -15.08
C LEU A 125 -16.38 12.30 -16.23
N THR A 126 -17.50 12.65 -16.85
CA THR A 126 -17.51 13.42 -18.09
C THR A 126 -18.57 14.52 -18.12
N ASP A 127 -18.27 15.60 -18.82
CA ASP A 127 -19.21 16.71 -19.01
C ASP A 127 -19.95 16.52 -20.34
N TYR A 128 -21.22 16.11 -20.32
CA TYR A 128 -22.18 16.19 -21.44
C TYR A 128 -23.52 15.58 -21.03
N GLU A 129 -24.44 15.50 -21.99
CA GLU A 129 -25.67 14.70 -21.93
C GLU A 129 -25.38 13.18 -21.90
N THR A 130 -26.11 12.47 -21.05
CA THR A 130 -25.89 11.07 -20.68
C THR A 130 -26.04 10.11 -21.84
N GLU A 131 -27.04 10.34 -22.71
CA GLU A 131 -27.33 9.49 -23.86
C GLU A 131 -26.10 9.34 -24.78
N TYR A 132 -25.48 10.46 -25.16
CA TYR A 132 -24.32 10.43 -26.05
C TYR A 132 -23.09 9.84 -25.38
N GLN A 133 -22.93 10.02 -24.07
CA GLN A 133 -21.80 9.44 -23.34
C GLN A 133 -21.89 7.91 -23.32
N ILE A 134 -23.09 7.35 -23.16
CA ILE A 134 -23.32 5.90 -23.28
C ILE A 134 -22.98 5.41 -24.70
N GLN A 135 -23.49 6.09 -25.74
CA GLN A 135 -23.21 5.72 -27.14
C GLN A 135 -21.71 5.76 -27.47
N LYS A 136 -20.97 6.74 -26.95
CA LYS A 136 -19.50 6.81 -27.10
C LYS A 136 -18.84 5.58 -26.48
N LEU A 137 -19.19 5.22 -25.25
CA LEU A 137 -18.62 4.05 -24.56
C LEU A 137 -18.93 2.73 -25.30
N GLU A 138 -20.14 2.60 -25.85
CA GLU A 138 -20.52 1.47 -26.70
C GLU A 138 -19.68 1.42 -27.98
N LYS A 139 -19.56 2.55 -28.69
CA LYS A 139 -18.76 2.66 -29.93
C LYS A 139 -17.29 2.35 -29.71
N LEU A 140 -16.74 2.77 -28.59
CA LEU A 140 -15.35 2.52 -28.18
C LEU A 140 -15.13 1.09 -27.67
N GLY A 141 -16.19 0.30 -27.47
CA GLY A 141 -16.11 -1.09 -27.02
C GLY A 141 -15.65 -1.23 -25.57
N ILE A 142 -15.85 -0.21 -24.73
CA ILE A 142 -15.39 -0.22 -23.33
C ILE A 142 -16.53 -0.20 -22.30
N ILE A 143 -17.78 -0.10 -22.74
CA ILE A 143 -18.96 0.00 -21.86
C ILE A 143 -19.03 -1.12 -20.83
N ASP A 144 -18.70 -2.35 -21.21
CA ASP A 144 -18.76 -3.53 -20.33
C ASP A 144 -17.74 -3.50 -19.18
N TYR A 145 -16.68 -2.68 -19.30
CA TYR A 145 -15.70 -2.51 -18.24
C TYR A 145 -16.11 -1.44 -17.21
N VAL A 146 -17.01 -0.52 -17.57
CA VAL A 146 -17.39 0.64 -16.75
C VAL A 146 -18.33 0.22 -15.61
N ASP A 147 -17.89 0.39 -14.37
CA ASP A 147 -18.72 0.15 -13.17
C ASP A 147 -19.63 1.34 -12.84
N VAL A 148 -19.14 2.54 -13.10
CA VAL A 148 -19.82 3.79 -12.70
C VAL A 148 -19.66 4.83 -13.80
N LEU A 149 -20.78 5.39 -14.25
CA LEU A 149 -20.81 6.58 -15.10
C LEU A 149 -21.44 7.74 -14.31
N VAL A 150 -20.78 8.90 -14.32
CA VAL A 150 -21.30 10.16 -13.80
C VAL A 150 -21.14 11.24 -14.87
N THR A 151 -22.24 11.90 -15.19
CA THR A 151 -22.31 12.97 -16.19
C THR A 151 -22.66 14.29 -15.55
N SER A 152 -22.24 15.40 -16.15
CA SER A 152 -22.65 16.73 -15.69
C SER A 152 -24.17 16.95 -15.77
N GLU A 153 -24.86 16.28 -16.71
CA GLU A 153 -26.33 16.29 -16.79
C GLU A 153 -26.98 15.66 -15.54
N GLU A 154 -26.44 14.55 -15.04
CA GLU A 154 -26.93 13.90 -13.83
C GLU A 154 -26.76 14.78 -12.59
N VAL A 155 -25.59 15.42 -12.46
CA VAL A 155 -25.23 16.18 -11.25
C VAL A 155 -25.75 17.63 -11.32
N GLY A 156 -26.00 18.14 -12.53
CA GLY A 156 -26.42 19.52 -12.78
C GLY A 156 -25.28 20.56 -12.78
N ILE A 157 -24.03 20.11 -12.67
CA ILE A 157 -22.82 20.95 -12.68
C ILE A 157 -21.65 20.20 -13.33
N GLU A 158 -20.76 20.94 -13.98
CA GLU A 158 -19.56 20.40 -14.64
C GLU A 158 -18.34 20.32 -13.73
N LYS A 159 -17.33 19.57 -14.18
CA LYS A 159 -15.97 19.63 -13.63
C LYS A 159 -15.41 21.06 -13.74
N PRO A 160 -14.59 21.54 -12.77
CA PRO A 160 -13.96 20.84 -11.65
C PRO A 160 -14.76 20.85 -10.33
N SER A 161 -16.10 21.00 -10.38
CA SER A 161 -16.89 21.06 -9.15
C SER A 161 -16.67 19.83 -8.25
N CYS A 162 -16.40 20.04 -6.97
CA CYS A 162 -16.27 18.97 -5.97
C CYS A 162 -17.48 18.03 -5.96
N GLN A 163 -18.68 18.50 -6.34
CA GLN A 163 -19.90 17.69 -6.38
C GLN A 163 -19.81 16.53 -7.39
N MET A 164 -19.15 16.74 -8.54
CA MET A 164 -18.92 15.71 -9.55
C MET A 164 -18.08 14.56 -8.97
N PHE A 165 -16.94 14.91 -8.37
CA PHE A 165 -16.02 13.96 -7.74
C PHE A 165 -16.63 13.26 -6.51
N GLN A 166 -17.35 13.99 -5.65
CA GLN A 166 -18.07 13.40 -4.52
C GLN A 166 -19.10 12.36 -4.98
N THR A 167 -19.83 12.67 -6.06
CA THR A 167 -20.86 11.78 -6.60
C THR A 167 -20.25 10.47 -7.11
N ILE A 168 -19.19 10.56 -7.92
CA ILE A 168 -18.55 9.35 -8.47
C ILE A 168 -17.87 8.52 -7.38
N LEU A 169 -17.15 9.13 -6.44
CA LEU A 169 -16.53 8.41 -5.31
C LEU A 169 -17.59 7.68 -4.46
N LYS A 170 -18.72 8.33 -4.19
CA LYS A 170 -19.85 7.72 -3.47
C LYS A 170 -20.44 6.53 -4.22
N LYS A 171 -20.64 6.64 -5.54
CA LYS A 171 -21.12 5.53 -6.37
C LYS A 171 -20.11 4.37 -6.44
N MET A 172 -18.81 4.68 -6.54
CA MET A 172 -17.73 3.69 -6.51
C MET A 172 -17.58 3.03 -5.13
N LYS A 173 -18.05 3.69 -4.05
CA LYS A 173 -17.89 3.27 -2.65
C LYS A 173 -16.41 3.14 -2.27
N LEU A 174 -15.61 4.12 -2.69
CA LEU A 174 -14.17 4.19 -2.42
C LEU A 174 -13.84 5.54 -1.80
N SER A 175 -12.81 5.58 -0.95
CA SER A 175 -12.24 6.84 -0.45
C SER A 175 -11.35 7.49 -1.52
N PRO A 176 -11.11 8.81 -1.45
CA PRO A 176 -10.16 9.49 -2.34
C PRO A 176 -8.78 8.82 -2.38
N ASP A 177 -8.27 8.38 -1.23
CA ASP A 177 -6.99 7.67 -1.08
C ASP A 177 -6.91 6.33 -1.84
N ASP A 178 -8.04 5.78 -2.29
CA ASP A 178 -8.11 4.51 -3.01
C ASP A 178 -8.27 4.71 -4.54
N VAL A 179 -8.30 5.95 -5.03
CA VAL A 179 -8.70 6.26 -6.41
C VAL A 179 -7.69 7.18 -7.09
N ILE A 180 -7.44 6.92 -8.37
CA ILE A 180 -6.71 7.83 -9.25
C ILE A 180 -7.65 8.45 -10.29
N MET A 181 -7.37 9.67 -10.73
CA MET A 181 -8.07 10.37 -11.82
C MET A 181 -7.16 10.44 -13.05
N ILE A 182 -7.64 10.04 -14.22
CA ILE A 182 -6.93 10.17 -15.50
C ILE A 182 -7.73 11.13 -16.39
N GLY A 183 -7.12 12.22 -16.84
CA GLY A 183 -7.76 13.19 -17.73
C GLY A 183 -6.78 14.11 -18.44
N ASP A 184 -7.22 14.81 -19.50
CA ASP A 184 -6.40 15.72 -20.30
C ASP A 184 -6.55 17.20 -19.88
N ASP A 185 -7.68 17.59 -19.30
CA ASP A 185 -7.94 18.99 -18.92
C ASP A 185 -7.37 19.30 -17.53
N PHE A 186 -6.31 20.12 -17.49
CA PHE A 186 -5.66 20.50 -16.24
C PHE A 186 -6.60 21.19 -15.24
N ASN A 187 -7.51 22.05 -15.72
CA ASN A 187 -8.40 22.81 -14.85
C ASN A 187 -9.59 21.99 -14.39
N LYS A 188 -10.15 21.14 -15.26
CA LYS A 188 -11.34 20.34 -14.96
C LYS A 188 -11.00 19.05 -14.22
N ASP A 189 -10.02 18.30 -14.71
CA ASP A 189 -9.70 16.96 -14.22
C ASP A 189 -8.66 17.00 -13.11
N ILE A 190 -7.53 17.68 -13.36
CA ILE A 190 -6.37 17.65 -12.45
C ILE A 190 -6.65 18.50 -11.21
N ASN A 191 -6.98 19.77 -11.38
CA ASN A 191 -7.36 20.64 -10.25
C ASN A 191 -8.62 20.14 -9.54
N GLY A 192 -9.58 19.55 -10.28
CA GLY A 192 -10.77 18.93 -9.69
C GLY A 192 -10.44 17.76 -8.77
N ALA A 193 -9.54 16.88 -9.20
CA ALA A 193 -9.06 15.75 -8.41
C ALA A 193 -8.24 16.20 -7.19
N LEU A 194 -7.33 17.16 -7.37
CA LEU A 194 -6.51 17.72 -6.27
C LEU A 194 -7.38 18.31 -5.15
N ASN A 195 -8.44 19.06 -5.49
CA ASN A 195 -9.38 19.62 -4.53
C ASN A 195 -10.12 18.56 -3.69
N MET A 196 -10.10 17.31 -4.14
CA MET A 196 -10.77 16.18 -3.52
C MET A 196 -9.79 15.16 -2.93
N ASN A 197 -8.48 15.47 -2.93
CA ASN A 197 -7.40 14.55 -2.55
C ASN A 197 -7.40 13.24 -3.35
N VAL A 198 -7.84 13.28 -4.61
CA VAL A 198 -7.73 12.17 -5.56
C VAL A 198 -6.43 12.36 -6.34
N LEU A 199 -5.62 11.32 -6.47
CA LEU A 199 -4.32 11.41 -7.16
C LEU A 199 -4.54 11.59 -8.68
N PRO A 200 -4.13 12.73 -9.28
CA PRO A 200 -4.34 12.98 -10.69
C PRO A 200 -3.18 12.47 -11.56
N TYR A 201 -3.55 11.92 -12.71
CA TYR A 201 -2.70 11.53 -13.83
C TYR A 201 -3.10 12.36 -15.05
N TRP A 202 -2.24 13.30 -15.41
CA TRP A 202 -2.47 14.22 -16.51
C TRP A 202 -2.00 13.62 -17.83
N PHE A 203 -2.96 13.36 -18.71
CA PHE A 203 -2.69 12.92 -20.08
C PHE A 203 -2.35 14.12 -20.96
N THR A 204 -1.11 14.21 -21.43
CA THR A 204 -0.64 15.33 -22.26
C THR A 204 -0.04 14.85 -23.56
N THR A 205 -0.18 15.64 -24.63
CA THR A 205 0.46 15.37 -25.93
C THR A 205 1.90 15.90 -26.01
N THR A 206 2.42 16.49 -24.93
CA THR A 206 3.79 17.00 -24.84
C THR A 206 4.75 15.91 -24.37
N ASN A 207 5.99 15.89 -24.88
CA ASN A 207 7.02 14.94 -24.48
C ASN A 207 7.50 15.22 -23.05
N SER A 208 6.74 14.78 -22.05
CA SER A 208 7.18 14.67 -20.67
C SER A 208 7.32 13.20 -20.30
N ILE A 209 8.50 12.83 -19.81
CA ILE A 209 8.69 11.62 -18.99
C ILE A 209 7.82 11.81 -17.75
N VAL A 210 7.32 10.73 -17.17
CA VAL A 210 6.58 10.74 -15.90
C VAL A 210 7.36 11.56 -14.85
N THR A 211 6.94 12.80 -14.59
CA THR A 211 7.56 13.69 -13.60
C THR A 211 6.54 14.08 -12.56
N SER A 212 6.82 13.76 -11.30
CA SER A 212 6.15 14.34 -10.14
C SER A 212 6.64 15.77 -9.95
N ASN A 213 5.76 16.76 -10.01
CA ASN A 213 6.12 18.15 -9.72
C ASN A 213 6.15 18.35 -8.20
N SER A 214 7.27 18.84 -7.65
CA SER A 214 7.49 18.90 -6.18
C SER A 214 6.47 19.77 -5.44
N ASP A 215 5.85 20.73 -6.15
CA ASP A 215 4.88 21.68 -5.59
C ASP A 215 3.42 21.25 -5.81
N THR A 216 3.16 20.29 -6.71
CA THR A 216 1.80 19.84 -7.07
C THR A 216 1.77 18.34 -7.32
N LYS A 217 1.03 17.59 -6.49
CA LYS A 217 0.97 16.12 -6.48
C LYS A 217 0.17 15.55 -7.67
N TYR A 218 0.66 15.69 -8.90
CA TYR A 218 0.11 15.00 -10.07
C TYR A 218 1.21 14.33 -10.89
N ILE A 219 0.81 13.38 -11.72
CA ILE A 219 1.70 12.57 -12.56
C ILE A 219 1.40 12.86 -14.03
N GLU A 220 2.39 13.23 -14.83
CA GLU A 220 2.23 13.43 -16.28
C GLU A 220 2.50 12.13 -17.05
N PHE A 221 1.72 11.87 -18.11
CA PHE A 221 2.02 10.81 -19.08
C PHE A 221 1.42 11.13 -20.45
N ASN A 222 1.94 10.52 -21.51
CA ASN A 222 1.51 10.79 -22.89
C ASN A 222 1.11 9.53 -23.67
N SER A 223 1.15 8.35 -23.04
CA SER A 223 0.84 7.08 -23.67
C SER A 223 0.27 6.09 -22.65
N PHE A 224 -0.91 5.57 -22.93
CA PHE A 224 -1.52 4.50 -22.12
C PHE A 224 -0.70 3.22 -22.13
N ARG A 225 0.05 2.96 -23.21
CA ARG A 225 0.97 1.82 -23.29
C ARG A 225 2.15 1.98 -22.33
N VAL A 226 2.72 3.18 -22.23
CA VAL A 226 3.79 3.48 -21.25
C VAL A 226 3.22 3.38 -19.84
N LEU A 227 2.06 3.99 -19.58
CA LEU A 227 1.40 3.93 -18.27
C LEU A 227 1.08 2.48 -17.86
N TYR A 228 0.60 1.66 -18.80
CA TYR A 228 0.36 0.24 -18.59
C TYR A 228 1.63 -0.50 -18.16
N ASN A 229 2.74 -0.31 -18.87
CA ASN A 229 4.00 -0.97 -18.55
C ASN A 229 4.50 -0.57 -17.15
N GLU A 230 4.43 0.73 -16.82
CA GLU A 230 4.80 1.23 -15.50
C GLU A 230 3.98 0.60 -14.38
N PHE A 231 2.65 0.55 -14.56
CA PHE A 231 1.76 -0.03 -13.55
C PHE A 231 1.94 -1.54 -13.43
N ASN A 232 2.21 -2.22 -14.54
CA ASN A 232 2.51 -3.65 -14.55
C ASN A 232 3.83 -3.95 -13.81
N ASP A 233 4.86 -3.13 -14.00
CA ASP A 233 6.13 -3.26 -13.28
C ASP A 233 5.98 -3.03 -11.78
N ILE A 234 5.19 -2.01 -11.38
CA ILE A 234 4.82 -1.80 -9.97
C ILE A 234 4.10 -3.03 -9.41
N GLN A 235 3.12 -3.57 -10.13
CA GLN A 235 2.36 -4.75 -9.69
C GLN A 235 3.26 -5.99 -9.55
N ASN A 236 4.21 -6.18 -10.48
CA ASN A 236 5.21 -7.24 -10.38
C ASN A 236 6.11 -7.08 -9.14
N GLY A 237 6.54 -5.84 -8.85
CA GLY A 237 7.28 -5.51 -7.63
C GLY A 237 6.49 -5.81 -6.36
N LEU A 238 5.21 -5.42 -6.30
CA LEU A 238 4.31 -5.69 -5.17
C LEU A 238 4.06 -7.19 -4.96
N ASN A 239 3.90 -7.95 -6.04
CA ASN A 239 3.75 -9.41 -5.97
C ASN A 239 5.01 -10.06 -5.37
N LYS A 240 6.20 -9.62 -5.79
CA LYS A 240 7.48 -10.05 -5.23
C LYS A 240 7.63 -9.66 -3.76
N LEU A 241 7.25 -8.43 -3.39
CA LEU A 241 7.22 -7.97 -2.00
C LEU A 241 6.32 -8.87 -1.14
N LYS A 242 5.10 -9.17 -1.60
CA LYS A 242 4.16 -10.07 -0.92
C LYS A 242 4.78 -11.45 -0.73
N GLN A 243 5.37 -12.04 -1.78
CA GLN A 243 5.99 -13.37 -1.72
C GLN A 243 7.07 -13.44 -0.66
N ILE A 244 8.05 -12.53 -0.68
CA ILE A 244 9.15 -12.56 0.28
C ILE A 244 8.71 -12.21 1.70
N SER A 245 7.74 -11.30 1.84
CA SER A 245 7.18 -10.97 3.15
C SER A 245 6.47 -12.18 3.75
N LYS A 246 5.66 -12.89 2.95
CA LYS A 246 4.98 -14.10 3.41
C LYS A 246 5.98 -15.21 3.75
N TYR A 247 6.99 -15.41 2.91
CA TYR A 247 8.07 -16.36 3.15
C TYR A 247 8.72 -16.14 4.53
N CYS A 248 9.14 -14.90 4.81
CA CYS A 248 9.78 -14.55 6.07
C CYS A 248 8.79 -14.58 7.24
N GLY A 249 7.57 -14.08 7.06
CA GLY A 249 6.56 -13.94 8.11
C GLY A 249 6.01 -15.26 8.65
N GLU A 250 6.01 -16.31 7.85
CA GLU A 250 5.61 -17.66 8.28
C GLU A 250 6.67 -18.38 9.14
N ARG A 251 7.85 -17.78 9.29
CA ARG A 251 9.02 -18.38 9.90
C ARG A 251 9.38 -17.68 11.20
N PHE A 252 9.04 -18.35 12.32
CA PHE A 252 9.38 -17.90 13.67
C PHE A 252 10.89 -17.69 13.87
N ASP A 253 11.75 -18.42 13.15
CA ASP A 253 13.19 -18.24 13.25
C ASP A 253 13.70 -16.94 12.61
N LEU A 254 12.89 -16.26 11.78
CA LEU A 254 13.28 -15.04 11.06
C LEU A 254 12.66 -13.77 11.66
N VAL A 255 11.41 -13.84 12.08
CA VAL A 255 10.67 -12.73 12.69
C VAL A 255 9.74 -13.23 13.79
N GLN A 256 9.54 -12.42 14.81
CA GLN A 256 8.61 -12.69 15.91
C GLN A 256 7.65 -11.51 16.09
N ALA A 257 6.42 -11.79 16.51
CA ALA A 257 5.36 -10.79 16.65
C ALA A 257 5.22 -9.88 15.40
N GLY A 258 5.31 -8.56 15.59
CA GLY A 258 5.25 -7.57 14.51
C GLY A 258 6.61 -7.16 13.93
N GLY A 259 7.71 -7.86 14.27
CA GLY A 259 9.07 -7.54 13.84
C GLY A 259 9.31 -7.69 12.33
N GLY A 260 10.49 -7.25 11.89
CA GLY A 260 10.97 -7.29 10.51
C GLY A 260 10.20 -6.43 9.51
N ASN A 261 10.88 -6.01 8.44
CA ASN A 261 10.39 -5.07 7.45
C ASN A 261 10.86 -5.44 6.04
N THR A 262 10.02 -5.19 5.05
CA THR A 262 10.33 -5.46 3.63
C THR A 262 9.92 -4.26 2.80
N SER A 263 10.72 -3.97 1.77
CA SER A 263 10.38 -2.93 0.79
C SER A 263 10.81 -3.30 -0.63
N VAL A 264 10.11 -2.70 -1.59
CA VAL A 264 10.49 -2.66 -3.01
C VAL A 264 10.39 -1.23 -3.51
N LYS A 265 11.38 -0.79 -4.28
CA LYS A 265 11.42 0.52 -4.93
C LYS A 265 11.12 0.42 -6.41
N HIS A 266 10.40 1.40 -6.93
CA HIS A 266 10.14 1.57 -8.35
C HIS A 266 10.18 3.05 -8.68
N GLN A 267 11.20 3.47 -9.44
CA GLN A 267 11.47 4.88 -9.73
C GLN A 267 11.53 5.72 -8.44
N ASN A 268 10.63 6.70 -8.30
CA ASN A 268 10.56 7.61 -7.16
C ASN A 268 9.77 7.00 -5.98
N LEU A 269 9.10 5.86 -6.17
CA LEU A 269 8.23 5.27 -5.15
C LEU A 269 8.95 4.15 -4.40
N MET A 270 8.65 4.06 -3.11
CA MET A 270 8.99 2.91 -2.27
C MET A 270 7.74 2.34 -1.65
N PHE A 271 7.51 1.04 -1.86
CA PHE A 271 6.46 0.28 -1.19
C PHE A 271 7.09 -0.46 -0.02
N ILE A 272 6.65 -0.17 1.21
CA ILE A 272 7.23 -0.74 2.42
C ILE A 272 6.14 -1.26 3.35
N LYS A 273 6.41 -2.35 4.08
CA LYS A 273 5.53 -2.88 5.13
C LYS A 273 5.01 -1.77 6.06
N ALA A 274 3.68 -1.75 6.26
CA ALA A 274 3.00 -0.85 7.18
C ALA A 274 3.27 -1.21 8.65
N SER A 275 3.34 -0.19 9.51
CA SER A 275 3.47 -0.41 10.95
C SER A 275 2.26 -1.16 11.53
N GLY A 276 2.49 -2.10 12.43
CA GLY A 276 1.42 -2.90 13.07
C GLY A 276 0.90 -4.06 12.22
N TYR A 277 1.42 -4.28 11.02
CA TYR A 277 1.13 -5.48 10.23
C TYR A 277 2.19 -6.57 10.48
N ASN A 278 1.80 -7.83 10.42
CA ASN A 278 2.75 -8.95 10.33
C ASN A 278 3.14 -9.16 8.85
N LEU A 279 4.40 -9.51 8.58
CA LEU A 279 4.89 -9.80 7.22
C LEU A 279 4.07 -10.89 6.51
N ALA A 280 3.60 -11.91 7.24
CA ALA A 280 2.76 -13.00 6.72
C ALA A 280 1.38 -12.54 6.23
N ASN A 281 0.91 -11.39 6.73
CA ASN A 281 -0.41 -10.85 6.45
C ASN A 281 -0.38 -9.74 5.38
N ILE A 282 0.77 -9.50 4.75
CA ILE A 282 0.84 -8.60 3.59
C ILE A 282 0.16 -9.28 2.41
N ASP A 283 -0.73 -8.54 1.76
CA ASP A 283 -1.38 -8.97 0.52
C ASP A 283 -1.17 -7.92 -0.59
N GLU A 284 -1.74 -8.14 -1.78
CA GLU A 284 -1.54 -7.26 -2.94
C GLU A 284 -2.20 -5.89 -2.78
N ASN A 285 -3.08 -5.72 -1.80
CA ASN A 285 -3.90 -4.53 -1.57
C ASN A 285 -3.73 -3.94 -0.15
N ASN A 286 -3.09 -4.65 0.78
CA ASN A 286 -2.97 -4.29 2.18
C ASN A 286 -1.60 -4.67 2.77
N GLY A 287 -1.25 -4.04 3.89
CA GLY A 287 -0.05 -4.35 4.66
C GLY A 287 1.21 -3.61 4.22
N TYR A 288 1.12 -2.70 3.25
CA TYR A 288 2.20 -1.80 2.85
C TYR A 288 1.73 -0.34 2.77
N VAL A 289 2.70 0.56 2.70
CA VAL A 289 2.56 2.02 2.51
C VAL A 289 3.40 2.41 1.31
N THR A 290 2.89 3.33 0.50
CA THR A 290 3.61 3.90 -0.64
C THR A 290 4.23 5.22 -0.21
N ILE A 291 5.55 5.31 -0.32
CA ILE A 291 6.36 6.45 0.11
C ILE A 291 6.96 7.13 -1.13
N ASP A 292 6.94 8.46 -1.16
CA ASP A 292 7.74 9.24 -2.08
C ASP A 292 9.20 9.21 -1.61
N ASN A 293 9.97 8.33 -2.24
CA ASN A 293 11.34 8.08 -1.86
C ASN A 293 12.28 9.21 -2.29
N THR A 294 11.91 10.02 -3.29
CA THR A 294 12.73 11.15 -3.75
C THR A 294 12.76 12.22 -2.68
N ILE A 295 11.60 12.63 -2.16
CA ILE A 295 11.49 13.62 -1.09
C ILE A 295 12.18 13.09 0.18
N LEU A 296 11.95 11.82 0.52
CA LEU A 296 12.56 11.20 1.69
C LEU A 296 14.10 11.18 1.60
N LEU A 297 14.66 10.80 0.45
CA LEU A 297 16.11 10.79 0.23
C LEU A 297 16.70 12.19 0.34
N GLU A 298 16.01 13.22 -0.15
CA GLU A 298 16.45 14.61 -0.06
C GLU A 298 16.47 15.11 1.40
N ASP A 299 15.41 14.85 2.16
CA ASP A 299 15.34 15.22 3.58
C ASP A 299 16.38 14.46 4.43
N ILE A 300 16.64 13.18 4.11
CA ILE A 300 17.73 12.40 4.74
C ILE A 300 19.11 13.00 4.38
N LYS A 301 19.30 13.49 3.15
CA LYS A 301 20.55 14.17 2.75
C LYS A 301 20.75 15.48 3.51
N ASN A 302 19.68 16.24 3.69
CA ASN A 302 19.69 17.56 4.31
C ASN A 302 19.56 17.53 5.85
N ASN A 303 19.46 16.35 6.47
CA ASN A 303 19.22 16.18 7.90
C ASN A 303 17.95 16.91 8.39
N ASN A 304 16.91 16.96 7.55
CA ASN A 304 15.63 17.63 7.81
C ASN A 304 14.46 16.62 7.79
N VAL A 305 14.66 15.47 8.42
CA VAL A 305 13.71 14.36 8.36
C VAL A 305 12.49 14.63 9.22
N LYS A 306 11.31 14.38 8.64
CA LYS A 306 9.99 14.58 9.23
C LYS A 306 9.39 13.23 9.67
N GLU A 307 8.13 13.24 10.10
CA GLU A 307 7.45 11.98 10.38
C GLU A 307 7.26 11.15 9.11
N VAL A 308 7.35 9.82 9.22
CA VAL A 308 7.26 8.90 8.06
C VAL A 308 5.97 9.12 7.24
N THR A 309 4.86 9.45 7.90
CA THR A 309 3.56 9.74 7.27
C THR A 309 3.57 10.95 6.36
N GLU A 310 4.49 11.90 6.57
CA GLU A 310 4.61 13.08 5.69
C GLU A 310 5.19 12.73 4.32
N TYR A 311 5.84 11.58 4.20
CA TYR A 311 6.38 11.06 2.94
C TYR A 311 5.41 10.13 2.21
N ASN A 312 4.19 9.93 2.73
CA ASN A 312 3.19 9.10 2.05
C ASN A 312 2.85 9.71 0.68
N PHE A 313 3.05 8.91 -0.36
CA PHE A 313 2.64 9.26 -1.71
C PHE A 313 1.11 9.18 -1.84
N ILE A 314 0.52 8.13 -1.27
CA ILE A 314 -0.93 7.92 -1.20
C ILE A 314 -1.32 7.29 0.13
N GLY A 315 -2.51 7.64 0.63
CA GLY A 315 -3.10 7.09 1.85
C GLY A 315 -2.47 7.57 3.16
N ASN A 316 -3.09 7.17 4.26
CA ASN A 316 -2.78 7.69 5.61
C ASN A 316 -2.15 6.64 6.54
N LYS A 317 -1.83 5.44 6.03
CA LYS A 317 -1.19 4.40 6.84
C LYS A 317 0.25 4.81 7.17
N ARG A 318 0.68 4.54 8.40
CA ARG A 318 2.04 4.84 8.85
C ARG A 318 3.00 3.70 8.48
N GLY A 319 4.09 4.03 7.79
CA GLY A 319 5.21 3.12 7.57
C GLY A 319 6.00 2.84 8.86
N SER A 320 6.83 1.80 8.87
CA SER A 320 7.77 1.57 9.98
C SER A 320 8.75 2.74 10.14
N ILE A 321 9.27 2.96 11.34
CA ILE A 321 10.37 3.92 11.55
C ILE A 321 11.65 3.50 10.80
N GLU A 322 11.76 2.23 10.45
CA GLU A 322 12.89 1.70 9.68
C GLU A 322 12.81 2.07 8.20
N THR A 323 11.72 2.73 7.76
CA THR A 323 11.57 3.29 6.40
C THR A 323 12.78 4.12 5.99
N PHE A 324 13.40 4.85 6.92
CA PHE A 324 14.60 5.67 6.64
C PHE A 324 15.75 4.82 6.10
N MET A 325 16.06 3.69 6.74
CA MET A 325 17.12 2.78 6.29
C MET A 325 16.78 2.16 4.93
N HIS A 326 15.52 1.74 4.74
CA HIS A 326 15.09 1.17 3.47
C HIS A 326 15.21 2.17 2.30
N SER A 327 15.04 3.47 2.55
CA SER A 327 15.12 4.53 1.53
C SER A 327 16.47 4.56 0.81
N ILE A 328 17.56 4.48 1.57
CA ILE A 328 18.95 4.66 1.09
C ILE A 328 19.57 3.41 0.45
N LEU A 329 18.92 2.25 0.55
CA LEU A 329 19.47 0.96 0.10
C LEU A 329 19.08 0.60 -1.36
N LYS A 330 19.24 -0.65 -1.79
CA LYS A 330 18.94 -1.10 -3.17
C LYS A 330 17.45 -1.31 -3.42
N LYS A 331 17.08 -1.71 -4.64
CA LYS A 331 15.67 -1.83 -5.08
C LYS A 331 14.82 -2.67 -4.11
N TYR A 332 15.28 -3.84 -3.73
CA TYR A 332 14.61 -4.73 -2.80
C TYR A 332 15.40 -4.78 -1.50
N THR A 333 14.72 -4.60 -0.36
CA THR A 333 15.38 -4.55 0.95
C THR A 333 14.55 -5.30 1.98
N LEU A 334 15.20 -6.19 2.71
CA LEU A 334 14.65 -6.95 3.82
C LEU A 334 15.41 -6.57 5.08
N HIS A 335 14.69 -6.25 6.14
CA HIS A 335 15.23 -6.18 7.49
C HIS A 335 14.54 -7.24 8.34
N LEU A 336 15.32 -8.11 9.01
CA LEU A 336 14.81 -9.25 9.76
C LEU A 336 15.55 -9.37 11.10
N HIS A 337 14.99 -10.18 12.00
CA HIS A 337 15.57 -10.46 13.33
C HIS A 337 15.80 -11.98 13.53
N PRO A 338 16.65 -12.64 12.71
CA PRO A 338 16.76 -14.08 12.77
C PRO A 338 17.43 -14.56 14.05
N ILE A 339 16.87 -15.57 14.69
CA ILE A 339 17.33 -16.07 16.00
C ILE A 339 18.79 -16.52 15.92
N GLN A 340 19.14 -17.32 14.90
CA GLN A 340 20.50 -17.81 14.67
C GLN A 340 21.52 -16.68 14.49
N ILE A 341 21.13 -15.55 13.89
CA ILE A 341 22.05 -14.42 13.69
C ILE A 341 22.11 -13.57 14.96
N ASN A 342 20.96 -13.29 15.58
CA ASN A 342 20.87 -12.48 16.79
C ASN A 342 21.62 -13.13 17.97
N ARG A 343 21.66 -14.47 18.06
CA ARG A 343 22.53 -15.20 19.01
C ARG A 343 24.00 -14.77 18.97
N ILE A 344 24.50 -14.38 17.79
CA ILE A 344 25.85 -13.83 17.61
C ILE A 344 25.85 -12.31 17.81
N LEU A 345 24.89 -11.59 17.24
CA LEU A 345 24.86 -10.11 17.29
C LEU A 345 24.76 -9.52 18.68
N VAL A 346 24.25 -10.27 19.66
CA VAL A 346 24.19 -9.85 21.07
C VAL A 346 25.47 -10.14 21.85
N THR A 347 26.54 -10.59 21.21
CA THR A 347 27.80 -10.96 21.87
C THR A 347 28.88 -9.90 21.67
N LYS A 348 29.87 -9.84 22.57
CA LYS A 348 31.02 -8.93 22.44
C LYS A 348 31.93 -9.32 21.28
N GLU A 349 31.92 -10.61 20.92
CA GLU A 349 32.69 -11.21 19.84
C GLU A 349 32.01 -11.09 18.47
N ALA A 350 30.80 -10.53 18.41
CA ALA A 350 29.95 -10.48 17.21
C ALA A 350 30.70 -10.01 15.95
N LYS A 351 31.40 -8.88 16.01
CA LYS A 351 32.13 -8.32 14.86
C LYS A 351 33.21 -9.27 14.34
N THR A 352 33.94 -9.93 15.24
CA THR A 352 35.00 -10.88 14.88
C THR A 352 34.40 -12.09 14.17
N ILE A 353 33.34 -12.66 14.75
CA ILE A 353 32.66 -13.85 14.20
C ILE A 353 32.03 -13.52 12.83
N ILE A 354 31.38 -12.36 12.70
CA ILE A 354 30.79 -11.94 11.43
C ILE A 354 31.87 -11.76 10.36
N ASN A 355 33.00 -11.14 10.69
CA ASN A 355 34.10 -10.96 9.75
C ASN A 355 34.75 -12.31 9.34
N GLU A 356 34.70 -13.33 10.19
CA GLU A 356 35.13 -14.69 9.83
C GLU A 356 34.15 -15.39 8.88
N ILE A 357 32.83 -15.23 9.10
CA ILE A 357 31.79 -15.93 8.33
C ILE A 357 31.47 -15.20 7.00
N TYR A 358 31.41 -13.86 7.04
CA TYR A 358 31.07 -12.95 5.94
C TYR A 358 31.92 -11.68 5.97
N PRO A 359 33.18 -11.72 5.50
CA PRO A 359 34.09 -10.57 5.50
C PRO A 359 33.61 -9.41 4.59
N ASP A 360 32.85 -9.72 3.54
CA ASP A 360 32.34 -8.71 2.59
C ASP A 360 31.04 -8.03 3.05
N SER A 361 30.63 -8.25 4.30
CA SER A 361 29.42 -7.64 4.88
C SER A 361 29.75 -6.34 5.61
N LEU A 362 28.76 -5.46 5.69
CA LEU A 362 28.84 -4.25 6.52
C LEU A 362 28.37 -4.58 7.93
N VAL A 363 29.14 -4.19 8.95
CA VAL A 363 28.73 -4.33 10.36
C VAL A 363 28.59 -2.97 10.99
N ILE A 364 27.39 -2.68 11.50
CA ILE A 364 27.02 -1.43 12.15
C ILE A 364 26.90 -1.67 13.65
N ASP A 365 27.55 -0.81 14.43
CA ASP A 365 27.41 -0.79 15.88
C ASP A 365 25.97 -0.53 16.31
N TYR A 366 25.65 -0.78 17.57
CA TYR A 366 24.30 -0.53 18.03
C TYR A 366 23.98 0.97 17.99
N PHE A 367 22.92 1.30 17.25
CA PHE A 367 22.27 2.60 17.25
C PHE A 367 20.77 2.38 17.37
N SER A 368 20.08 3.31 18.04
CA SER A 368 18.63 3.20 18.19
C SER A 368 17.92 3.17 16.82
N PRO A 369 16.91 2.31 16.62
CA PRO A 369 16.16 2.21 15.37
C PRO A 369 15.60 3.55 14.89
N GLY A 370 15.58 3.76 13.57
CA GLY A 370 15.13 5.01 12.94
C GLY A 370 16.27 5.80 12.32
N ILE A 371 16.27 7.13 12.48
CA ILE A 371 17.19 8.01 11.75
C ILE A 371 18.66 7.87 12.16
N LYS A 372 18.95 7.51 13.43
CA LYS A 372 20.35 7.39 13.90
C LYS A 372 21.09 6.26 13.19
N VAL A 373 20.52 5.05 13.19
CA VAL A 373 21.07 3.90 12.46
C VAL A 373 21.07 4.15 10.94
N CYS A 374 20.07 4.84 10.40
CA CYS A 374 20.06 5.25 8.99
C CYS A 374 21.24 6.15 8.62
N ASN A 375 21.59 7.12 9.46
CA ASN A 375 22.73 8.00 9.21
C ASN A 375 24.05 7.23 9.26
N GLU A 376 24.20 6.30 10.21
CA GLU A 376 25.38 5.46 10.30
C GLU A 376 25.54 4.56 9.07
N ILE A 377 24.46 3.94 8.60
CA ILE A 377 24.46 3.16 7.35
C ILE A 377 24.82 4.07 6.18
N LYS A 378 24.20 5.26 6.07
CA LYS A 378 24.47 6.22 4.98
C LYS A 378 25.94 6.62 4.89
N GLU A 379 26.64 6.73 6.02
CA GLU A 379 28.07 7.11 6.04
C GLU A 379 29.00 5.96 5.63
N LYS A 380 28.63 4.71 5.94
CA LYS A 380 29.52 3.55 5.76
C LYS A 380 29.17 2.65 4.57
N TYR A 381 27.92 2.71 4.11
CA TYR A 381 27.41 1.83 3.07
C TYR A 381 28.08 2.10 1.72
N ASN A 382 28.63 1.04 1.14
CA ASN A 382 29.35 1.02 -0.11
C ASN A 382 28.91 -0.20 -0.95
N ASP A 383 27.60 -0.30 -1.18
CA ASP A 383 26.95 -1.32 -2.01
C ASP A 383 26.97 -2.77 -1.47
N GLU A 384 27.29 -2.97 -0.18
CA GLU A 384 27.22 -4.29 0.45
C GLU A 384 25.80 -4.87 0.37
N LYS A 385 25.70 -6.17 0.10
CA LYS A 385 24.37 -6.84 0.04
C LYS A 385 23.84 -7.24 1.41
N ILE A 386 24.73 -7.38 2.39
CA ILE A 386 24.43 -7.83 3.74
C ILE A 386 24.94 -6.78 4.72
N ILE A 387 24.05 -6.33 5.60
CA ILE A 387 24.37 -5.41 6.68
C ILE A 387 23.93 -6.05 7.99
N PHE A 388 24.86 -6.23 8.92
CA PHE A 388 24.58 -6.71 10.27
C PHE A 388 24.49 -5.52 11.21
N LEU A 389 23.45 -5.48 12.04
CA LEU A 389 23.21 -4.46 13.04
C LEU A 389 23.41 -5.10 14.43
N ILE A 390 24.49 -4.74 15.12
CA ILE A 390 24.79 -5.25 16.47
C ILE A 390 23.58 -5.01 17.38
N ASN A 391 23.21 -6.01 18.17
CA ASN A 391 22.06 -5.97 19.08
C ASN A 391 20.72 -5.61 18.41
N HIS A 392 20.55 -5.81 17.10
CA HIS A 392 19.30 -5.44 16.39
C HIS A 392 18.88 -6.49 15.36
N GLY A 393 19.69 -6.78 14.34
CA GLY A 393 19.28 -7.72 13.30
C GLY A 393 20.13 -7.68 12.03
N ILE A 394 19.54 -8.10 10.92
CA ILE A 394 20.19 -8.15 9.60
C ILE A 394 19.37 -7.35 8.59
N ILE A 395 20.07 -6.74 7.62
CA ILE A 395 19.49 -6.21 6.41
C ILE A 395 20.10 -6.95 5.21
N ILE A 396 19.25 -7.39 4.28
CA ILE A 396 19.64 -7.94 2.98
C ILE A 396 19.06 -7.05 1.89
N THR A 397 19.91 -6.57 1.00
CA THR A 397 19.52 -5.58 -0.03
C THR A 397 20.11 -5.91 -1.40
N CYS A 398 19.28 -5.95 -2.43
CA CYS A 398 19.67 -6.31 -3.80
C CYS A 398 18.83 -5.57 -4.85
N ASP A 399 19.35 -5.44 -6.07
CA ASP A 399 18.57 -4.94 -7.22
C ASP A 399 17.74 -6.03 -7.89
N ASN A 400 18.20 -7.28 -7.80
CA ASN A 400 17.50 -8.45 -8.28
C ASN A 400 16.79 -9.18 -7.13
N TYR A 401 15.51 -9.51 -7.35
CA TYR A 401 14.68 -10.24 -6.40
C TYR A 401 15.18 -11.67 -6.16
N ASP A 402 15.63 -12.36 -7.21
CA ASP A 402 16.02 -13.77 -7.11
C ASP A 402 17.30 -13.96 -6.28
N GLU A 403 18.11 -12.90 -6.14
CA GLU A 403 19.31 -12.92 -5.30
C GLU A 403 18.97 -12.88 -3.81
N ILE A 404 17.90 -12.20 -3.42
CA ILE A 404 17.53 -12.01 -2.01
C ILE A 404 17.27 -13.34 -1.32
N TYR A 405 16.44 -14.18 -1.95
CA TYR A 405 16.04 -15.46 -1.37
C TYR A 405 17.27 -16.35 -1.13
N ASN A 406 18.10 -16.49 -2.17
CA ASN A 406 19.29 -17.34 -2.12
C ASN A 406 20.31 -16.81 -1.09
N LEU A 407 20.52 -15.50 -1.07
CA LEU A 407 21.44 -14.87 -0.13
C LEU A 407 20.96 -14.98 1.32
N LEU A 408 19.66 -14.84 1.56
CA LEU A 408 19.08 -15.05 2.89
C LEU A 408 19.36 -16.48 3.36
N GLU A 409 18.96 -17.51 2.61
CA GLU A 409 19.16 -18.90 3.05
C GLU A 409 20.65 -19.25 3.23
N GLU A 410 21.53 -18.79 2.33
CA GLU A 410 22.97 -18.98 2.46
C GLU A 410 23.49 -18.40 3.78
N VAL A 411 23.09 -17.17 4.13
CA VAL A 411 23.51 -16.53 5.38
C VAL A 411 23.02 -17.33 6.59
N LEU A 412 21.75 -17.73 6.60
CA LEU A 412 21.19 -18.49 7.72
C LEU A 412 21.92 -19.83 7.90
N GLU A 413 22.17 -20.55 6.81
CA GLU A 413 22.87 -21.85 6.83
C GLU A 413 24.29 -21.74 7.41
N LYS A 414 25.04 -20.68 7.11
CA LYS A 414 26.37 -20.47 7.68
C LYS A 414 26.32 -20.23 9.19
N PHE A 415 25.38 -19.41 9.67
CA PHE A 415 25.21 -19.14 11.11
C PHE A 415 24.66 -20.35 11.88
N GLU A 416 23.76 -21.12 11.26
CA GLU A 416 23.28 -22.40 11.79
C GLU A 416 24.43 -23.40 11.92
N SER A 417 25.25 -23.55 10.87
CA SER A 417 26.39 -24.46 10.84
C SER A 417 27.47 -24.09 11.86
N TYR A 418 27.79 -22.79 11.97
CA TYR A 418 28.79 -22.27 12.92
C TYR A 418 28.41 -22.56 14.37
N GLN A 419 27.12 -22.47 14.71
CA GLN A 419 26.63 -22.67 16.08
C GLN A 419 26.06 -24.07 16.34
N HIS A 420 26.09 -24.97 15.35
CA HIS A 420 25.47 -26.30 15.40
C HIS A 420 23.98 -26.26 15.79
N LEU A 421 23.23 -25.31 15.21
CA LEU A 421 21.79 -25.14 15.44
C LEU A 421 20.97 -25.80 14.33
N ASP A 422 19.79 -26.32 14.69
CA ASP A 422 18.83 -26.88 13.73
C ASP A 422 17.50 -26.09 13.76
N PHE A 423 17.30 -25.27 12.72
CA PHE A 423 16.06 -24.54 12.48
C PHE A 423 15.25 -25.11 11.29
N SER A 424 15.59 -26.29 10.79
CA SER A 424 14.95 -26.92 9.60
C SER A 424 13.43 -27.06 9.73
N LYS A 425 12.93 -27.29 10.94
CA LYS A 425 11.48 -27.37 11.22
C LYS A 425 10.72 -26.10 10.86
N TYR A 426 11.35 -24.92 10.97
CA TYR A 426 10.72 -23.66 10.58
C TYR A 426 10.76 -23.48 9.06
N LYS A 427 11.82 -23.93 8.38
CA LYS A 427 11.87 -23.99 6.90
C LYS A 427 10.75 -24.86 6.31
N HIS A 428 10.25 -25.85 7.06
CA HIS A 428 9.11 -26.67 6.64
C HIS A 428 7.77 -25.93 6.62
N THR A 429 7.60 -24.82 7.34
CA THR A 429 6.33 -24.06 7.33
C THR A 429 6.03 -23.57 5.91
N ASN A 430 7.00 -22.98 5.23
CA ASN A 430 6.82 -22.50 3.85
C ASN A 430 6.52 -23.65 2.87
N LYS A 431 7.14 -24.83 3.05
CA LYS A 431 6.84 -26.01 2.21
C LYS A 431 5.38 -26.45 2.37
N ILE A 432 4.89 -26.50 3.61
CA ILE A 432 3.49 -26.83 3.90
C ILE A 432 2.57 -25.76 3.30
N SER A 433 2.86 -24.48 3.52
CA SER A 433 2.10 -23.37 2.94
C SER A 433 2.03 -23.45 1.42
N ALA A 434 3.14 -23.74 0.74
CA ALA A 434 3.17 -23.92 -0.70
C ALA A 434 2.23 -25.06 -1.15
N VAL A 435 2.37 -26.25 -0.56
CA VAL A 435 1.52 -27.41 -0.90
C VAL A 435 0.04 -27.13 -0.63
N VAL A 436 -0.30 -26.56 0.53
CA VAL A 436 -1.69 -26.22 0.87
C VAL A 436 -2.25 -25.19 -0.10
N ASN A 437 -1.50 -24.14 -0.43
CA ASN A 437 -1.95 -23.14 -1.39
C ASN A 437 -2.10 -23.75 -2.78
N ASP A 438 -1.18 -24.58 -3.25
CA ASP A 438 -1.27 -25.21 -4.57
C ASP A 438 -2.52 -26.12 -4.69
N VAL A 439 -2.88 -26.84 -3.63
CA VAL A 439 -4.04 -27.74 -3.61
C VAL A 439 -5.36 -26.98 -3.45
N PHE A 440 -5.39 -25.93 -2.62
CA PHE A 440 -6.62 -25.23 -2.23
C PHE A 440 -6.79 -23.84 -2.87
N THR A 441 -5.90 -23.42 -3.77
CA THR A 441 -6.16 -22.24 -4.60
C THR A 441 -7.40 -22.55 -5.43
N PRO A 442 -8.49 -21.78 -5.31
CA PRO A 442 -9.76 -22.13 -5.94
C PRO A 442 -9.56 -22.27 -7.45
N LEU A 443 -9.94 -23.43 -7.99
CA LEU A 443 -10.14 -23.61 -9.43
C LEU A 443 -11.12 -22.52 -9.87
N LYS A 444 -10.64 -21.52 -10.61
CA LYS A 444 -11.51 -20.52 -11.23
C LYS A 444 -12.38 -21.27 -12.24
N ASN A 445 -13.69 -21.34 -12.01
CA ASN A 445 -14.64 -21.72 -13.05
C ASN A 445 -14.59 -20.68 -14.18
N SER A 446 -15.02 -21.04 -15.40
CA SER A 446 -15.01 -20.18 -16.59
C SER A 446 -15.71 -18.82 -16.43
N ASN A 447 -16.45 -18.61 -15.34
CA ASN A 447 -17.16 -17.37 -15.02
C ASN A 447 -16.68 -16.70 -13.69
N GLY A 448 -15.51 -17.04 -13.16
CA GLY A 448 -14.82 -16.24 -12.14
C GLY A 448 -15.44 -16.17 -10.73
N THR A 449 -16.40 -17.03 -10.37
CA THR A 449 -16.97 -17.08 -9.01
C THR A 449 -16.26 -18.11 -8.13
N PRO A 450 -15.94 -17.78 -6.85
CA PRO A 450 -15.42 -18.76 -5.89
C PRO A 450 -16.46 -19.82 -5.58
N PHE A 451 -16.03 -21.06 -5.30
CA PHE A 451 -16.90 -22.07 -4.72
C PHE A 451 -17.32 -21.65 -3.30
N ASP A 452 -18.63 -21.57 -3.05
CA ASP A 452 -19.18 -21.32 -1.72
C ASP A 452 -19.00 -22.56 -0.85
N SER A 453 -18.04 -22.52 0.08
CA SER A 453 -17.83 -23.58 1.08
C SER A 453 -18.67 -23.33 2.33
N SER A 454 -19.99 -23.23 2.16
CA SER A 454 -20.94 -23.13 3.28
C SER A 454 -21.42 -24.50 3.77
N SER A 455 -20.49 -25.42 4.07
CA SER A 455 -20.79 -26.65 4.82
C SER A 455 -20.60 -26.42 6.31
N LYS A 456 -21.68 -26.07 7.02
CA LYS A 456 -21.71 -26.04 8.48
C LYS A 456 -21.38 -27.43 9.04
N LEU A 457 -20.35 -27.53 9.87
CA LEU A 457 -20.07 -28.72 10.68
C LEU A 457 -21.20 -28.95 11.69
N PRO A 458 -21.52 -30.22 12.05
CA PRO A 458 -22.54 -30.51 13.04
C PRO A 458 -22.06 -30.09 14.44
N VAL A 459 -22.85 -29.29 15.12
CA VAL A 459 -22.66 -28.98 16.54
C VAL A 459 -23.11 -30.21 17.34
N THR A 460 -22.18 -30.90 17.99
CA THR A 460 -22.49 -31.94 18.97
C THR A 460 -22.85 -31.29 20.31
N ASN A 461 -24.06 -31.54 20.81
CA ASN A 461 -24.45 -31.19 22.17
C ASN A 461 -23.77 -32.15 23.15
N SER A 462 -22.76 -31.68 23.89
CA SER A 462 -22.29 -32.34 25.10
C SER A 462 -23.03 -31.74 26.30
N ASN A 463 -23.91 -32.54 26.91
CA ASN A 463 -24.42 -32.29 28.25
C ASN A 463 -23.39 -32.79 29.26
N ASP A 464 -22.59 -31.89 29.82
CA ASP A 464 -21.88 -32.13 31.08
C ASP A 464 -22.06 -30.92 32.00
N ALA A 465 -22.49 -31.21 33.23
CA ALA A 465 -22.77 -30.22 34.26
C ALA A 465 -21.47 -29.55 34.75
N PRO A 466 -21.45 -28.22 34.94
CA PRO A 466 -20.27 -27.56 35.48
C PRO A 466 -20.10 -27.90 36.96
N ARG A 467 -18.91 -28.42 37.32
CA ARG A 467 -18.45 -28.45 38.72
C ARG A 467 -18.19 -27.00 39.17
N GLU A 468 -18.73 -26.65 40.34
CA GLU A 468 -18.55 -25.34 40.96
C GLU A 468 -17.06 -24.96 41.05
N ARG A 469 -16.71 -23.83 40.44
CA ARG A 469 -15.40 -23.17 40.59
C ARG A 469 -15.58 -21.96 41.50
N PRO A 470 -14.56 -21.55 42.26
CA PRO A 470 -14.67 -20.38 43.12
C PRO A 470 -14.97 -19.14 42.28
N ILE A 471 -16.08 -18.48 42.58
CA ILE A 471 -16.44 -17.20 41.99
C ILE A 471 -15.50 -16.16 42.59
N LEU A 472 -14.58 -15.63 41.80
CA LEU A 472 -13.86 -14.41 42.16
C LEU A 472 -14.92 -13.32 42.38
N ASN A 473 -14.88 -12.65 43.52
CA ASN A 473 -15.82 -11.58 43.84
C ASN A 473 -15.60 -10.43 42.83
N LEU A 474 -16.49 -10.29 41.85
CA LEU A 474 -16.37 -9.33 40.73
C LEU A 474 -16.43 -7.86 41.17
N ARG A 475 -16.76 -7.59 42.44
CA ARG A 475 -16.70 -6.22 43.00
C ARG A 475 -15.26 -5.74 43.07
N GLY A 476 -14.91 -4.78 42.20
CA GLY A 476 -13.58 -4.17 42.13
C GLY A 476 -12.66 -4.76 41.06
N TYR A 477 -13.15 -5.69 40.24
CA TYR A 477 -12.40 -6.26 39.12
C TYR A 477 -12.16 -5.18 38.04
N LYS A 478 -10.89 -4.83 37.81
CA LYS A 478 -10.48 -3.86 36.78
C LYS A 478 -10.17 -4.61 35.49
N THR A 479 -10.74 -4.19 34.37
CA THR A 479 -10.73 -4.91 33.08
C THR A 479 -9.63 -4.46 32.11
N ASN A 480 -8.60 -3.75 32.58
CA ASN A 480 -7.67 -3.07 31.67
C ASN A 480 -6.62 -4.00 31.03
N ASN A 481 -6.19 -5.04 31.74
CA ASN A 481 -5.23 -6.03 31.24
C ASN A 481 -5.75 -7.45 31.41
N VAL A 482 -5.22 -8.35 30.59
CA VAL A 482 -5.44 -9.79 30.61
C VAL A 482 -4.13 -10.48 31.02
N SER A 483 -4.24 -11.48 31.89
CA SER A 483 -3.14 -12.39 32.22
C SER A 483 -3.37 -13.75 31.57
N TYR A 484 -2.36 -14.25 30.88
CA TYR A 484 -2.36 -15.52 30.14
C TYR A 484 -1.30 -16.45 30.74
N LEU A 485 -1.68 -17.68 31.09
CA LEU A 485 -0.75 -18.71 31.53
C LEU A 485 0.06 -19.22 30.33
N CYS A 486 1.38 -19.07 30.39
CA CYS A 486 2.29 -19.53 29.34
C CYS A 486 2.45 -21.06 29.39
N GLU A 487 2.08 -21.72 28.30
CA GLU A 487 2.19 -23.17 28.16
C GLU A 487 3.26 -23.64 27.15
N ASP A 488 3.98 -22.71 26.51
CA ASP A 488 5.04 -23.04 25.56
C ASP A 488 6.14 -23.90 26.21
N THR A 489 6.39 -25.06 25.61
CA THR A 489 7.32 -26.07 26.14
C THR A 489 8.77 -25.60 26.17
N THR A 490 9.17 -24.74 25.22
CA THR A 490 10.53 -24.18 25.17
C THR A 490 10.73 -23.20 26.32
N ILE A 491 9.77 -22.30 26.54
CA ILE A 491 9.83 -21.36 27.67
C ILE A 491 9.85 -22.13 29.00
N LYS A 492 8.99 -23.14 29.17
CA LYS A 492 8.97 -24.00 30.37
C LYS A 492 10.29 -24.74 30.58
N TYR A 493 10.93 -25.21 29.50
CA TYR A 493 12.27 -25.80 29.59
C TYR A 493 13.28 -24.81 30.17
N TYR A 494 13.31 -23.56 29.68
CA TYR A 494 14.20 -22.54 30.21
C TYR A 494 13.87 -22.18 31.66
N LEU A 495 12.60 -22.08 32.03
CA LEU A 495 12.19 -21.82 33.41
C LEU A 495 12.75 -22.87 34.39
N ASN A 496 12.70 -24.14 34.00
CA ASN A 496 13.10 -25.26 34.85
C ASN A 496 14.62 -25.50 34.89
N ASN A 497 15.34 -25.13 33.83
CA ASN A 497 16.76 -25.52 33.67
C ASN A 497 17.72 -24.32 33.66
N LYS A 498 17.24 -23.11 33.34
CA LYS A 498 18.06 -21.91 33.10
C LYS A 498 17.33 -20.65 33.57
N LEU A 499 16.89 -20.63 34.82
CA LEU A 499 16.10 -19.55 35.43
C LEU A 499 16.85 -18.20 35.41
N GLU A 500 18.17 -18.22 35.45
CA GLU A 500 19.05 -17.05 35.37
C GLU A 500 18.84 -16.21 34.11
N LEU A 501 18.46 -16.83 32.98
CA LEU A 501 18.21 -16.11 31.73
C LEU A 501 17.03 -15.13 31.83
N PHE A 502 16.07 -15.38 32.72
CA PHE A 502 14.94 -14.48 32.98
C PHE A 502 15.32 -13.23 33.79
N LYS A 503 16.54 -13.23 34.36
CA LYS A 503 17.10 -12.12 35.15
C LYS A 503 18.15 -11.33 34.39
N GLU A 504 18.52 -11.77 33.19
CA GLU A 504 19.52 -11.06 32.39
C GLU A 504 18.99 -9.70 31.92
N SER A 505 19.93 -8.77 31.73
CA SER A 505 19.60 -7.44 31.21
C SER A 505 19.21 -7.53 29.73
N ILE A 506 18.70 -6.42 29.22
CA ILE A 506 18.17 -6.32 27.86
C ILE A 506 19.31 -6.28 26.85
N THR A 507 19.24 -7.11 25.82
CA THR A 507 20.24 -7.16 24.74
C THR A 507 19.77 -6.49 23.45
N PHE A 508 18.47 -6.48 23.11
CA PHE A 508 17.98 -5.84 21.88
C PHE A 508 16.59 -5.20 22.05
N PRO A 509 16.20 -4.23 21.18
CA PRO A 509 15.02 -3.38 21.37
C PRO A 509 13.69 -4.14 21.47
N ASP A 510 13.50 -5.18 20.67
CA ASP A 510 12.22 -5.91 20.63
C ASP A 510 11.88 -6.54 21.98
N PHE A 511 12.87 -7.05 22.72
CA PHE A 511 12.61 -7.57 24.06
C PHE A 511 12.04 -6.48 24.98
N LEU A 512 12.64 -5.29 25.02
CA LEU A 512 12.13 -4.19 25.82
C LEU A 512 10.70 -3.80 25.42
N ILE A 513 10.43 -3.68 24.12
CA ILE A 513 9.14 -3.22 23.59
C ILE A 513 8.00 -4.19 23.93
N TYR A 514 8.25 -5.50 23.90
CA TYR A 514 7.21 -6.51 24.13
C TYR A 514 7.24 -7.05 25.57
N CYS A 515 8.41 -7.46 26.06
CA CYS A 515 8.58 -8.11 27.37
C CYS A 515 8.77 -7.13 28.54
N GLY A 516 8.98 -5.84 28.26
CA GLY A 516 9.15 -4.81 29.28
C GLY A 516 10.53 -4.80 29.93
N LEU A 517 10.65 -4.06 31.03
CA LEU A 517 11.93 -3.76 31.67
C LEU A 517 12.48 -4.90 32.54
N GLU A 518 11.61 -5.62 33.26
CA GLU A 518 12.03 -6.64 34.21
C GLU A 518 10.93 -7.71 34.41
N THR A 519 11.36 -8.96 34.60
CA THR A 519 10.47 -10.06 34.99
C THR A 519 10.15 -9.96 36.49
N LEU A 520 8.87 -10.00 36.85
CA LEU A 520 8.46 -10.08 38.26
C LEU A 520 8.48 -11.54 38.72
N PHE A 521 9.21 -11.88 39.78
CA PHE A 521 9.34 -13.27 40.28
C PHE A 521 8.43 -13.61 41.47
N ASP A 522 7.74 -12.61 42.02
CA ASP A 522 6.83 -12.78 43.15
C ASP A 522 5.83 -11.61 43.18
N LEU A 523 4.54 -11.93 43.18
CA LEU A 523 3.44 -10.96 43.16
C LEU A 523 3.41 -10.04 44.38
N SER A 524 4.02 -10.42 45.50
CA SER A 524 4.13 -9.57 46.70
C SER A 524 4.94 -8.30 46.45
N TYR A 525 5.82 -8.29 45.45
CA TYR A 525 6.63 -7.13 45.06
C TYR A 525 5.93 -6.21 44.03
N MET A 526 4.65 -6.42 43.73
CA MET A 526 3.93 -5.64 42.71
C MET A 526 3.92 -4.13 42.99
N GLU A 527 3.78 -3.70 44.25
CA GLU A 527 3.84 -2.27 44.60
C GLU A 527 5.25 -1.69 44.44
N GLU A 528 6.29 -2.47 44.75
CA GLU A 528 7.68 -2.05 44.52
C GLU A 528 7.98 -1.91 43.02
N TYR A 529 7.55 -2.89 42.21
CA TYR A 529 7.66 -2.84 40.76
C TYR A 529 6.96 -1.60 40.19
N LYS A 530 5.73 -1.35 40.62
CA LYS A 530 4.95 -0.18 40.20
C LYS A 530 5.63 1.13 40.58
N ASN A 531 6.22 1.23 41.77
CA ASN A 531 6.96 2.43 42.19
C ASN A 531 8.24 2.64 41.37
N LYS A 532 8.90 1.54 40.96
CA LYS A 532 10.15 1.57 40.18
C LYS A 532 9.92 1.93 38.71
N TYR A 533 8.89 1.35 38.09
CA TYR A 533 8.70 1.41 36.63
C TYR A 533 7.46 2.17 36.18
N ASN A 534 6.47 2.38 37.06
CA ASN A 534 5.20 3.04 36.76
C ASN A 534 4.42 2.40 35.59
N GLU A 535 4.67 1.12 35.31
CA GLU A 535 3.98 0.28 34.33
C GLU A 535 3.77 -1.13 34.90
N PRO A 536 2.79 -1.91 34.42
CA PRO A 536 2.61 -3.28 34.88
C PRO A 536 3.68 -4.20 34.28
N PRO A 537 4.19 -5.20 35.03
CA PRO A 537 5.10 -6.21 34.49
C PRO A 537 4.40 -6.99 33.38
N LYS A 538 5.11 -7.25 32.29
CA LYS A 538 4.60 -8.06 31.16
C LYS A 538 4.83 -9.56 31.39
N ILE A 539 5.87 -9.91 32.14
CA ILE A 539 6.21 -11.29 32.50
C ILE A 539 6.20 -11.41 34.02
N ILE A 540 5.45 -12.38 34.52
CA ILE A 540 5.34 -12.70 35.94
C ILE A 540 5.62 -14.18 36.11
N ILE A 541 6.59 -14.53 36.94
CA ILE A 541 6.84 -15.90 37.39
C ILE A 541 6.30 -16.01 38.81
N GLU A 542 5.36 -16.92 39.04
CA GLU A 542 4.75 -17.15 40.35
C GLU A 542 4.52 -18.65 40.52
N ASP A 543 4.90 -19.22 41.67
CA ASP A 543 4.73 -20.64 41.99
C ASP A 543 5.20 -21.60 40.88
N GLY A 544 6.34 -21.29 40.25
CA GLY A 544 6.91 -22.10 39.18
C GLY A 544 6.14 -22.05 37.86
N ASN A 545 5.23 -21.09 37.68
CA ASN A 545 4.48 -20.85 36.45
C ASN A 545 4.81 -19.48 35.88
N ILE A 546 4.71 -19.34 34.56
CA ILE A 546 4.87 -18.05 33.85
C ILE A 546 3.50 -17.54 33.44
N TYR A 547 3.22 -16.30 33.79
CA TYR A 547 2.05 -15.54 33.39
C TYR A 547 2.49 -14.35 32.54
N ILE A 548 1.83 -14.17 31.41
CA ILE A 548 2.08 -13.07 30.48
C ILE A 548 0.93 -12.10 30.54
N ASN A 549 1.25 -10.85 30.81
CA ASN A 549 0.31 -9.78 31.03
C ASN A 549 0.30 -8.80 29.84
N GLY A 550 -0.87 -8.55 29.29
CA GLY A 550 -1.04 -7.69 28.12
C GLY A 550 -2.43 -7.07 28.06
N ILE A 551 -2.63 -6.13 27.12
CA ILE A 551 -3.94 -5.47 26.93
C ILE A 551 -4.98 -6.38 26.26
N SER A 552 -4.54 -7.47 25.64
CA SER A 552 -5.38 -8.47 24.97
C SER A 552 -4.64 -9.82 24.90
N LEU A 553 -5.38 -10.92 24.68
CA LEU A 553 -4.77 -12.24 24.48
C LEU A 553 -3.83 -12.28 23.28
N SER A 554 -4.16 -11.57 22.19
CA SER A 554 -3.26 -11.45 21.03
C SER A 554 -1.93 -10.81 21.43
N LYS A 555 -1.98 -9.76 22.27
CA LYS A 555 -0.76 -9.12 22.75
C LYS A 555 0.03 -10.02 23.70
N CYS A 556 -0.64 -10.80 24.56
CA CYS A 556 0.04 -11.81 25.37
C CYS A 556 0.78 -12.85 24.50
N LYS A 557 0.21 -13.25 23.36
CA LYS A 557 0.87 -14.17 22.43
C LYS A 557 2.09 -13.59 21.73
N GLU A 558 2.03 -12.33 21.32
CA GLU A 558 3.20 -11.62 20.80
C GLU A 558 4.34 -11.55 21.83
N ILE A 559 4.00 -11.31 23.11
CA ILE A 559 4.98 -11.30 24.20
C ILE A 559 5.55 -12.72 24.44
N GLU A 560 4.72 -13.76 24.38
CA GLU A 560 5.17 -15.17 24.47
C GLU A 560 6.20 -15.50 23.38
N GLU A 561 5.94 -15.08 22.13
CA GLU A 561 6.85 -15.30 21.00
C GLU A 561 8.20 -14.60 21.18
N VAL A 562 8.19 -13.32 21.58
CA VAL A 562 9.42 -12.53 21.78
C VAL A 562 10.19 -13.03 23.00
N LEU A 563 9.51 -13.43 24.08
CA LEU A 563 10.17 -14.05 25.24
C LEU A 563 10.87 -15.35 24.83
N LYS A 564 10.19 -16.20 24.06
CA LYS A 564 10.77 -17.45 23.55
C LYS A 564 12.01 -17.19 22.71
N SER A 565 11.95 -16.28 21.74
CA SER A 565 13.12 -15.99 20.89
C SER A 565 14.26 -15.38 21.70
N ASN A 566 13.97 -14.49 22.65
CA ASN A 566 14.97 -13.91 23.54
C ASN A 566 15.68 -14.97 24.38
N LEU A 567 14.94 -15.91 25.00
CA LEU A 567 15.56 -17.00 25.77
C LEU A 567 16.48 -17.87 24.90
N ILE A 568 16.07 -18.16 23.66
CA ILE A 568 16.92 -18.86 22.71
C ILE A 568 18.13 -18.00 22.33
N ILE A 569 17.98 -16.68 22.16
CA ILE A 569 19.08 -15.78 21.80
C ILE A 569 20.13 -15.70 22.92
N LEU A 570 19.69 -15.58 24.17
CA LEU A 570 20.55 -15.48 25.35
C LEU A 570 21.19 -16.82 25.74
N ASP A 571 20.70 -17.94 25.22
CA ASP A 571 21.26 -19.26 25.49
C ASP A 571 22.55 -19.53 24.68
N THR A 572 23.60 -18.80 25.00
CA THR A 572 24.93 -18.89 24.41
C THR A 572 26.02 -18.80 25.48
N ASP A 573 27.12 -19.51 25.28
CA ASP A 573 28.29 -19.49 26.16
C ASP A 573 29.20 -18.28 25.92
N LEU A 574 28.91 -17.48 24.88
CA LEU A 574 29.66 -16.27 24.53
C LEU A 574 29.33 -15.09 25.46
N ASN A 575 30.24 -14.11 25.53
CA ASN A 575 30.05 -12.94 26.37
C ASN A 575 28.99 -12.02 25.78
N LYS A 576 27.89 -11.81 26.51
CA LYS A 576 26.80 -10.96 26.07
C LYS A 576 27.16 -9.48 26.15
N ASN A 577 26.65 -8.74 25.17
CA ASN A 577 26.68 -7.29 25.08
C ASN A 577 25.28 -6.76 25.38
N PHE A 578 25.09 -6.16 26.56
CA PHE A 578 23.80 -5.63 27.01
C PHE A 578 23.67 -4.15 26.63
N LEU A 579 22.44 -3.72 26.39
CA LEU A 579 22.13 -2.31 26.21
C LEU A 579 22.47 -1.52 27.48
N SER A 580 23.04 -0.34 27.29
CA SER A 580 23.28 0.62 28.35
C SER A 580 21.97 1.19 28.89
N LEU A 581 22.02 1.77 30.10
CA LEU A 581 20.86 2.43 30.71
C LEU A 581 20.34 3.60 29.85
N GLU A 582 21.23 4.33 29.18
CA GLU A 582 20.86 5.44 28.28
C GLU A 582 20.06 4.94 27.08
N GLU A 583 20.46 3.83 26.48
CA GLU A 583 19.77 3.22 25.35
C GLU A 583 18.40 2.65 25.75
N ILE A 584 18.32 1.99 26.91
CA ILE A 584 17.06 1.50 27.47
C ILE A 584 16.12 2.68 27.78
N CYS A 585 16.62 3.75 28.40
CA CYS A 585 15.83 4.94 28.70
C CYS A 585 15.35 5.65 27.42
N PHE A 586 16.20 5.70 26.39
CA PHE A 586 15.83 6.23 25.09
C PHE A 586 14.68 5.41 24.51
N LEU A 587 14.83 4.09 24.39
CA LEU A 587 13.80 3.20 23.83
C LEU A 587 12.50 3.19 24.63
N ASN A 588 12.56 3.31 25.96
CA ASN A 588 11.39 3.28 26.83
C ASN A 588 10.61 4.61 26.82
N ASN A 589 11.31 5.74 26.72
CA ASN A 589 10.67 7.05 26.49
C ASN A 589 10.30 7.27 25.02
N TRP A 590 10.82 6.44 24.12
CA TRP A 590 10.52 6.46 22.71
C TRP A 590 9.22 5.69 22.46
N ASP A 591 8.29 6.40 21.85
CA ASP A 591 6.89 6.10 22.01
C ASP A 591 6.39 5.00 21.05
N ALA A 592 6.80 3.75 21.30
CA ALA A 592 6.26 2.58 20.60
C ALA A 592 4.85 2.20 21.09
N GLU A 593 4.46 2.60 22.33
CA GLU A 593 3.20 2.20 22.96
C GLU A 593 2.14 3.32 23.10
N LYS A 594 2.46 4.61 23.26
CA LYS A 594 1.40 5.66 23.37
C LYS A 594 0.72 5.87 22.00
N TYR A 595 1.42 5.63 20.89
CA TYR A 595 0.84 5.75 19.54
C TYR A 595 0.14 4.49 19.02
N ARG A 596 0.32 3.32 19.66
CA ARG A 596 -0.49 2.11 19.39
C ARG A 596 -1.83 2.09 20.13
N LYS A 597 -2.00 2.94 21.16
CA LYS A 597 -3.24 3.09 21.93
C LYS A 597 -4.31 3.96 21.26
N MET A 598 -4.02 4.56 20.10
CA MET A 598 -5.02 5.23 19.24
C MET A 598 -5.48 4.32 18.10
N LEU A 599 -5.92 3.10 18.45
CA LEU A 599 -6.68 2.21 17.58
C LEU A 599 -8.18 2.43 17.79
#